data_AF-A0A7V1U593-F1
#
_entry.id   AF-A0A7V1U593-F1
#
_cell.length_a   1.000
_cell.length_b   1.000
_cell.length_c   1.000
_cell.angle_alpha   90.00
_cell.angle_beta   90.00
_cell.angle_gamma   90.00
#
_symmetry.space_group_name_H-M   'P 1'
#
loop_
_entity.id
_entity.type
_entity.pdbx_description
1 polymer ?
#
loop_
_entity_poly.entity_id
_entity_poly.type
_entity_poly.pdbx_seq_one_letter_code
_entity_poly.pdbx_strand_id
1 'polypeptide(L)'
;MAEDGVRHRLHRRHRSPLGRGRGPLGPRTTPARRASSPHLMAAVLLDSSVVIDLLRGRPGAAARLRALRLAGDDPYVCAITVEEITRGLRPREDDGFLELLEGLLPAPLGIPEGRLAGFWKRTLAKRGRTISQSDALIAAAAVGVGARLATGNPKDFPMKGLVVEHWPAGE
;
A
#
# COMPACT_ATOMS: atom_id res chain seq x y z
N MET A 1 -53.34 -0.18 -7.06
CA MET A 1 -54.16 -0.15 -5.82
C MET A 1 -53.19 -0.30 -4.67
N ALA A 2 -52.88 0.66 -3.80
CA ALA A 2 -53.29 2.04 -3.54
C ALA A 2 -51.98 2.77 -3.15
N GLU A 3 -51.62 3.92 -3.72
CA GLU A 3 -52.08 5.30 -3.38
C GLU A 3 -51.78 5.78 -1.95
N ASP A 4 -51.48 7.08 -1.92
CA ASP A 4 -51.31 8.02 -0.82
C ASP A 4 -49.97 8.03 -0.03
N GLY A 5 -49.29 9.15 0.12
CA GLY A 5 -49.68 10.53 -0.14
C GLY A 5 -49.60 11.38 1.13
N VAL A 6 -48.65 12.33 1.07
CA VAL A 6 -48.81 13.70 1.54
C VAL A 6 -48.74 13.98 3.07
N ARG A 7 -47.79 14.85 3.47
CA ARG A 7 -48.00 16.25 3.96
C ARG A 7 -46.95 16.71 4.97
N HIS A 8 -46.20 17.71 4.50
CA HIS A 8 -45.61 18.82 5.26
C HIS A 8 -46.34 19.19 6.56
N ARG A 9 -45.57 19.52 7.61
CA ARG A 9 -45.91 20.69 8.43
C ARG A 9 -44.68 21.36 9.04
N LEU A 10 -44.37 22.52 8.47
CA LEU A 10 -43.53 23.57 9.05
C LEU A 10 -44.19 24.09 10.34
N HIS A 11 -43.46 24.10 11.45
CA HIS A 11 -43.83 24.91 12.61
C HIS A 11 -42.78 25.98 12.94
N ARG A 12 -43.17 27.19 12.55
CA ARG A 12 -43.02 28.49 13.20
C ARG A 12 -41.93 28.65 14.29
N ARG A 13 -41.00 29.52 13.90
CA ARG A 13 -40.23 30.49 14.69
C ARG A 13 -40.95 30.96 15.96
N HIS A 14 -40.26 30.87 17.09
CA HIS A 14 -40.41 31.81 18.21
C HIS A 14 -39.10 32.60 18.38
N ARG A 15 -39.23 33.93 18.41
CA ARG A 15 -38.15 34.88 18.68
C ARG A 15 -38.22 35.36 20.14
N SER A 16 -37.02 35.59 20.70
CA SER A 16 -36.62 36.62 21.69
C SER A 16 -36.71 36.33 23.20
N PRO A 17 -35.92 37.03 24.07
CA PRO A 17 -34.75 37.90 23.81
C PRO A 17 -33.49 37.64 24.70
N LEU A 18 -32.36 38.10 24.16
CA LEU A 18 -31.21 38.78 24.80
C LEU A 18 -31.01 38.65 26.32
N GLY A 19 -29.96 37.91 26.71
CA GLY A 19 -29.28 38.01 28.02
C GLY A 19 -27.80 38.34 27.81
N ARG A 20 -27.35 39.46 28.39
CA ARG A 20 -25.98 39.99 28.32
C ARG A 20 -25.03 39.19 29.23
N GLY A 21 -23.81 38.96 28.75
CA GLY A 21 -22.68 38.53 29.58
C GLY A 21 -21.36 38.63 28.82
N ARG A 22 -20.65 39.76 28.96
CA ARG A 22 -19.29 39.97 28.46
C ARG A 22 -18.29 39.53 29.53
N GLY A 23 -17.33 38.69 29.16
CA GLY A 23 -16.04 38.53 29.83
C GLY A 23 -14.97 38.26 28.76
N PRO A 24 -13.79 38.90 28.79
CA PRO A 24 -12.78 38.73 27.75
C PRO A 24 -12.09 37.36 27.91
N LEU A 25 -12.16 36.54 26.86
CA LEU A 25 -11.33 35.36 26.70
C LEU A 25 -9.90 35.81 26.37
N GLY A 26 -9.00 35.77 27.35
CA GLY A 26 -7.57 35.93 27.10
C GLY A 26 -7.03 34.77 26.25
N PRO A 27 -5.94 34.97 25.48
CA PRO A 27 -5.38 33.92 24.65
C PRO A 27 -4.80 32.82 25.54
N ARG A 28 -5.42 31.63 25.51
CA ARG A 28 -4.84 30.41 26.04
C ARG A 28 -3.70 30.02 25.11
N THR A 29 -2.47 30.37 25.47
CA THR A 29 -1.28 29.80 24.84
C THR A 29 -1.15 28.36 25.29
N THR A 30 -1.68 27.44 24.48
CA THR A 30 -1.35 26.02 24.59
C THR A 30 0.15 25.88 24.30
N PRO A 31 0.94 25.15 25.11
CA PRO A 31 2.32 24.88 24.73
C PRO A 31 2.28 24.12 23.41
N ALA A 32 2.97 24.64 22.40
CA ALA A 32 3.21 23.93 21.15
C ALA A 32 3.94 22.64 21.51
N ARG A 33 3.18 21.54 21.61
CA ARG A 33 3.73 20.20 21.60
C ARG A 33 4.58 20.17 20.34
N ARG A 34 5.92 20.09 20.47
CA ARG A 34 6.78 19.82 19.33
C ARG A 34 6.14 18.65 18.61
N ALA A 35 5.62 18.89 17.41
CA ALA A 35 5.21 17.82 16.55
C ALA A 35 6.49 17.03 16.29
N SER A 36 6.67 15.92 16.97
CA SER A 36 7.48 14.84 16.43
C SER A 36 6.89 14.61 15.05
N SER A 37 7.66 14.89 13.99
CA SER A 37 7.26 14.53 12.64
C SER A 37 6.74 13.09 12.71
N PRO A 38 5.48 12.80 12.32
CA PRO A 38 5.11 11.42 12.14
C PRO A 38 6.12 10.87 11.14
N HIS A 39 6.89 9.87 11.53
CA HIS A 39 7.53 9.02 10.54
C HIS A 39 6.36 8.56 9.66
N LEU A 40 6.30 9.07 8.42
CA LEU A 40 5.29 8.66 7.47
C LEU A 40 5.61 7.19 7.24
N MET A 41 4.86 6.28 7.89
CA MET A 41 5.00 4.84 7.70
C MET A 41 4.94 4.59 6.19
N ALA A 42 6.04 4.15 5.58
CA ALA A 42 6.11 4.02 4.13
C ALA A 42 5.82 2.57 3.73
N ALA A 43 4.85 2.38 2.82
CA ALA A 43 4.53 1.07 2.31
C ALA A 43 5.65 0.56 1.37
N VAL A 44 6.01 -0.72 1.49
CA VAL A 44 7.00 -1.38 0.63
C VAL A 44 6.45 -2.70 0.12
N LEU A 45 6.17 -2.80 -1.18
CA LEU A 45 5.80 -4.09 -1.79
C LEU A 45 7.07 -4.91 -2.07
N LEU A 46 7.10 -6.14 -1.58
CA LEU A 46 8.18 -7.09 -1.84
C LEU A 46 7.86 -7.89 -3.11
N ASP A 47 8.71 -7.76 -4.12
CA ASP A 47 8.69 -8.60 -5.33
C ASP A 47 9.10 -10.05 -5.02
N SER A 48 8.78 -10.97 -5.92
CA SER A 48 9.06 -12.40 -5.81
C SER A 48 10.53 -12.70 -5.56
N SER A 49 11.45 -11.96 -6.19
CA SER A 49 12.89 -12.11 -5.95
C SER A 49 13.27 -11.87 -4.48
N VAL A 50 12.68 -10.86 -3.84
CA VAL A 50 12.93 -10.51 -2.44
C VAL A 50 12.32 -11.53 -1.49
N VAL A 51 11.06 -11.94 -1.75
CA VAL A 51 10.38 -12.93 -0.89
C VAL A 51 11.07 -14.30 -0.97
N ILE A 52 11.59 -14.68 -2.14
CA ILE A 52 12.41 -15.90 -2.30
C ILE A 52 13.67 -15.84 -1.45
N ASP A 53 14.37 -14.70 -1.41
CA ASP A 53 15.58 -14.54 -0.61
C ASP A 53 15.28 -14.53 0.90
N LEU A 54 14.16 -13.94 1.32
CA LEU A 54 13.66 -14.04 2.69
C LEU A 54 13.36 -15.49 3.09
N LEU A 55 12.65 -16.24 2.24
CA LEU A 55 12.34 -17.65 2.47
C LEU A 55 13.60 -18.52 2.54
N ARG A 56 14.64 -18.16 1.78
CA ARG A 56 15.96 -18.82 1.81
C ARG A 56 16.84 -18.38 2.98
N GLY A 57 16.37 -17.47 3.83
CA GLY A 57 17.14 -16.96 4.98
C GLY A 57 18.36 -16.13 4.59
N ARG A 58 18.31 -15.42 3.45
CA ARG A 58 19.44 -14.59 3.00
C ARG A 58 19.68 -13.42 3.98
N PRO A 59 20.90 -13.25 4.52
CA PRO A 59 21.17 -12.27 5.57
C PRO A 59 20.85 -10.82 5.19
N GLY A 60 21.14 -10.43 3.95
CA GLY A 60 20.89 -9.08 3.43
C GLY A 60 19.40 -8.80 3.30
N ALA A 61 18.64 -9.68 2.66
CA ALA A 61 17.18 -9.58 2.60
C ALA A 61 16.55 -9.50 4.00
N ALA A 62 16.96 -10.39 4.92
CA ALA A 62 16.47 -10.39 6.30
C ALA A 62 16.84 -9.11 7.06
N ALA A 63 18.06 -8.58 6.86
CA ALA A 63 18.49 -7.32 7.47
C ALA A 63 17.68 -6.13 6.95
N ARG A 64 17.40 -6.07 5.65
CA ARG A 64 16.59 -5.01 5.05
C ARG A 64 15.14 -5.07 5.53
N LEU A 65 14.53 -6.26 5.62
CA LEU A 65 13.18 -6.41 6.19
C LEU A 65 13.11 -5.96 7.66
N ARG A 66 14.12 -6.31 8.47
CA ARG A 66 14.23 -5.81 9.85
C ARG A 66 14.37 -4.28 9.88
N ALA A 67 15.16 -3.70 8.99
CA ALA A 67 15.33 -2.25 8.91
C ALA A 67 14.03 -1.53 8.53
N LEU A 68 13.25 -2.07 7.60
CA LEU A 68 11.91 -1.55 7.28
C LEU A 68 11.03 -1.51 8.54
N ARG A 69 10.92 -2.62 9.25
CA ARG A 69 10.10 -2.69 10.47
C ARG A 69 10.58 -1.74 11.57
N LEU A 70 11.89 -1.58 11.74
CA LEU A 70 12.47 -0.63 12.71
C LEU A 70 12.20 0.83 12.34
N ALA A 71 12.13 1.14 11.04
CA ALA A 71 11.76 2.46 10.55
C ALA A 71 10.24 2.75 10.66
N GLY A 72 9.44 1.72 10.99
CA GLY A 72 7.98 1.78 10.97
C GLY A 72 7.39 1.69 9.57
N ASP A 73 8.13 1.11 8.61
CA ASP A 73 7.59 0.84 7.29
C ASP A 73 6.72 -0.42 7.29
N ASP A 74 5.71 -0.42 6.43
CA ASP A 74 4.75 -1.51 6.28
C ASP A 74 5.14 -2.38 5.07
N PRO A 75 5.64 -3.62 5.28
CA PRO A 75 5.97 -4.51 4.18
C PRO A 75 4.71 -5.21 3.64
N TYR A 76 4.54 -5.17 2.32
CA TYR A 76 3.42 -5.74 1.58
C TYR A 76 3.84 -6.88 0.64
N VAL A 77 2.88 -7.74 0.32
CA VAL A 77 2.97 -8.77 -0.73
C VAL A 77 1.68 -8.80 -1.53
N CYS A 78 1.73 -9.14 -2.83
CA CYS A 78 0.52 -9.29 -3.65
C CYS A 78 0.30 -10.74 -4.08
N ALA A 79 -0.92 -11.05 -4.53
CA ALA A 79 -1.32 -12.41 -4.89
C ALA A 79 -0.49 -13.03 -6.02
N ILE A 80 0.10 -12.21 -6.91
CA ILE A 80 1.00 -12.72 -7.97
C ILE A 80 2.28 -13.29 -7.36
N THR A 81 2.91 -12.54 -6.45
CA THR A 81 4.09 -13.02 -5.73
C THR A 81 3.79 -14.28 -4.91
N VAL A 82 2.62 -14.32 -4.27
CA VAL A 82 2.17 -15.52 -3.55
C VAL A 82 2.05 -16.72 -4.50
N GLU A 83 1.35 -16.56 -5.63
CA GLU A 83 1.17 -17.63 -6.62
C GLU A 83 2.51 -18.13 -7.18
N GLU A 84 3.40 -17.23 -7.60
CA GLU A 84 4.69 -17.59 -8.18
C GLU A 84 5.54 -18.43 -7.21
N ILE A 85 5.51 -18.09 -5.92
CA ILE A 85 6.27 -18.77 -4.88
C ILE A 85 5.61 -20.09 -4.51
N THR A 86 4.28 -20.12 -4.31
CA THR A 86 3.53 -21.36 -4.07
C THR A 86 3.79 -22.38 -5.18
N ARG A 87 3.82 -21.95 -6.45
CA ARG A 87 4.11 -22.84 -7.59
C ARG A 87 5.52 -23.43 -7.54
N GLY A 88 6.49 -22.70 -6.99
CA GLY A 88 7.88 -23.12 -6.86
C GLY A 88 8.23 -23.79 -5.54
N LEU A 89 7.29 -23.86 -4.60
CA LEU A 89 7.53 -24.26 -3.23
C LEU A 89 7.74 -25.77 -3.09
N ARG A 90 8.69 -26.19 -2.25
CA ARG A 90 8.80 -27.60 -1.83
C ARG A 90 7.89 -27.82 -0.63
N PRO A 91 7.32 -29.03 -0.42
CA PRO A 91 6.43 -29.29 0.72
C PRO A 91 7.01 -28.92 2.10
N ARG A 92 8.33 -29.12 2.28
CA ARG A 92 9.05 -28.77 3.52
C ARG A 92 9.22 -27.26 3.76
N GLU A 93 8.90 -26.42 2.78
CA GLU A 93 9.04 -24.96 2.81
C GLU A 93 7.69 -24.26 3.06
N ASP A 94 6.57 -25.00 3.09
CA ASP A 94 5.19 -24.48 3.20
C ASP A 94 4.95 -23.73 4.50
N ASP A 95 5.25 -24.35 5.64
CA ASP A 95 5.08 -23.72 6.95
C ASP A 95 5.89 -22.42 7.08
N GLY A 96 7.13 -22.41 6.60
CA GLY A 96 7.98 -21.22 6.63
C GLY A 96 7.50 -20.10 5.70
N PHE A 97 6.85 -20.46 4.59
CA PHE A 97 6.24 -19.47 3.71
C PHE A 97 4.97 -18.88 4.31
N LEU A 98 4.12 -19.70 4.93
CA LEU A 98 2.93 -19.22 5.66
C LEU A 98 3.30 -18.28 6.81
N GLU A 99 4.31 -18.64 7.62
CA GLU A 99 4.83 -17.79 8.69
C GLU A 99 5.36 -16.45 8.15
N LEU A 100 6.06 -16.46 7.01
CA LEU A 100 6.51 -15.23 6.35
C LEU A 100 5.31 -14.36 5.93
N LEU A 101 4.27 -14.95 5.33
CA LEU A 101 3.08 -14.22 4.88
C LEU A 101 2.30 -13.59 6.03
N GLU A 102 2.23 -14.22 7.20
CA GLU A 102 1.61 -13.64 8.40
C GLU A 102 2.28 -12.32 8.82
N GLY A 103 3.55 -12.13 8.47
CA GLY A 103 4.32 -10.93 8.73
C GLY A 103 4.21 -9.84 7.65
N LEU A 104 3.38 -10.01 6.62
CA LEU A 104 3.26 -9.10 5.47
C LEU A 104 1.80 -8.65 5.28
N LEU A 105 1.62 -7.41 4.82
CA LEU A 105 0.31 -6.89 4.48
C LEU A 105 -0.09 -7.28 3.05
N PRO A 106 -1.35 -7.68 2.79
CA PRO A 106 -1.79 -7.98 1.44
C PRO A 106 -2.01 -6.69 0.64
N ALA A 107 -1.38 -6.60 -0.53
CA ALA A 107 -1.66 -5.56 -1.52
C ALA A 107 -2.79 -6.05 -2.46
N PRO A 108 -3.93 -5.34 -2.54
CA PRO A 108 -5.04 -5.75 -3.38
C PRO A 108 -4.70 -5.80 -4.86
N LEU A 109 -5.32 -6.75 -5.58
CA LEU A 109 -5.32 -6.82 -7.03
C LEU A 109 -6.75 -6.91 -7.53
N GLY A 110 -7.27 -5.80 -8.04
CA GLY A 110 -8.61 -5.69 -8.61
C GLY A 110 -8.60 -5.10 -10.01
N ILE A 111 -9.77 -4.60 -10.41
CA ILE A 111 -9.96 -3.95 -11.72
C ILE A 111 -9.02 -2.74 -11.91
N PRO A 112 -8.82 -1.83 -10.92
CA PRO A 112 -7.93 -0.68 -11.10
C PRO A 112 -6.48 -1.10 -11.42
N GLU A 113 -5.94 -2.06 -10.68
CA GLU A 113 -4.58 -2.55 -10.85
C GLU A 113 -4.42 -3.27 -12.20
N GLY A 114 -5.40 -4.10 -12.57
CA GLY A 114 -5.43 -4.75 -13.89
C GLY A 114 -5.45 -3.74 -15.04
N ARG A 115 -6.21 -2.65 -14.91
CA ARG A 115 -6.23 -1.57 -15.92
C ARG A 115 -4.89 -0.84 -16.01
N LEU A 116 -4.25 -0.56 -14.89
CA LEU A 116 -2.94 0.09 -14.85
C LEU A 116 -1.85 -0.80 -15.46
N ALA A 117 -1.82 -2.08 -15.08
CA ALA A 117 -0.92 -3.08 -15.65
C ALA A 117 -1.07 -3.19 -17.18
N GLY A 118 -2.32 -3.32 -17.66
CA GLY A 118 -2.63 -3.36 -19.08
C GLY A 118 -2.21 -2.09 -19.83
N PHE A 119 -2.41 -0.92 -19.21
CA PHE A 119 -1.95 0.36 -19.77
C PHE A 119 -0.43 0.41 -19.93
N TRP A 120 0.34 -0.02 -18.91
CA TRP A 120 1.79 -0.07 -19.01
C TRP A 120 2.27 -1.05 -20.07
N LYS A 121 1.73 -2.28 -20.11
CA LYS A 121 2.06 -3.28 -21.15
C LYS A 121 1.82 -2.71 -22.54
N ARG A 122 0.65 -2.12 -22.78
CA ARG A 122 0.31 -1.49 -24.08
C ARG A 122 1.26 -0.34 -24.43
N THR A 123 1.59 0.50 -23.45
CA THR A 123 2.42 1.70 -23.68
C THR A 123 3.88 1.35 -23.93
N LEU A 124 4.44 0.39 -23.20
CA LEU A 124 5.81 -0.07 -23.37
C LEU A 124 5.97 -0.87 -24.66
N ALA A 125 5.00 -1.72 -25.01
CA ALA A 125 5.02 -2.47 -26.27
C ALA A 125 5.08 -1.54 -27.50
N LYS A 126 4.34 -0.43 -27.48
CA LYS A 126 4.41 0.62 -28.53
C LYS A 126 5.79 1.27 -28.66
N ARG A 127 6.64 1.15 -27.64
CA ARG A 127 8.02 1.66 -27.61
C ARG A 127 9.06 0.55 -27.82
N GLY A 128 8.63 -0.63 -28.28
CA GLY A 128 9.50 -1.77 -28.53
C GLY A 128 9.99 -2.50 -27.28
N ARG A 129 9.36 -2.27 -26.12
CA ARG A 129 9.72 -2.93 -24.86
C ARG A 129 8.57 -3.78 -24.33
N THR A 130 8.83 -5.06 -24.11
CA THR A 130 7.87 -5.98 -23.50
C THR A 130 8.17 -6.14 -22.01
N ILE A 131 7.13 -6.18 -21.19
CA ILE A 131 7.20 -6.59 -19.78
C ILE A 131 6.25 -7.77 -19.57
N SER A 132 6.55 -8.62 -18.60
CA SER A 132 5.71 -9.78 -18.29
C SER A 132 4.33 -9.33 -17.75
N GLN A 133 3.38 -10.26 -17.64
CA GLN A 133 2.11 -9.96 -17.00
C GLN A 133 2.27 -9.84 -15.49
N SER A 134 3.08 -10.70 -14.88
CA SER A 134 3.32 -10.69 -13.44
C SER A 134 3.99 -9.40 -13.00
N ASP A 135 5.10 -8.99 -13.62
CA ASP A 135 5.80 -7.73 -13.27
C ASP A 135 4.87 -6.51 -13.38
N ALA A 136 4.01 -6.49 -14.41
CA ALA A 136 3.05 -5.41 -14.62
C ALA A 136 2.00 -5.36 -13.49
N LEU A 137 1.51 -6.51 -13.04
CA LEU A 137 0.52 -6.61 -11.96
C LEU A 137 1.14 -6.36 -10.59
N ILE A 138 2.35 -6.88 -10.32
CA ILE A 138 3.12 -6.60 -9.10
C ILE A 138 3.34 -5.09 -8.95
N ALA A 139 3.82 -4.43 -10.01
CA ALA A 139 3.97 -2.98 -10.01
C ALA A 139 2.66 -2.23 -9.80
N ALA A 140 1.56 -2.74 -10.36
CA ALA A 140 0.26 -2.09 -10.22
C ALA A 140 -0.26 -2.21 -8.79
N ALA A 141 -0.06 -3.36 -8.14
CA ALA A 141 -0.35 -3.55 -6.73
C ALA A 141 0.48 -2.59 -5.85
N ALA A 142 1.78 -2.44 -6.13
CA ALA A 142 2.63 -1.48 -5.42
C ALA A 142 2.06 -0.05 -5.50
N VAL A 143 1.72 0.41 -6.71
CA VAL A 143 1.12 1.73 -6.91
C VAL A 143 -0.25 1.83 -6.23
N GLY A 144 -1.07 0.78 -6.25
CA GLY A 144 -2.40 0.75 -5.64
C GLY A 144 -2.39 1.01 -4.13
N VAL A 145 -1.36 0.55 -3.42
CA VAL A 145 -1.18 0.80 -1.98
C VAL A 145 -0.23 1.97 -1.69
N GLY A 146 0.22 2.70 -2.71
CA GLY A 146 1.17 3.81 -2.55
C GLY A 146 2.57 3.35 -2.11
N ALA A 147 2.94 2.11 -2.38
CA ALA A 147 4.22 1.54 -1.98
C ALA A 147 5.35 1.82 -2.98
N ARG A 148 6.57 1.87 -2.45
CA ARG A 148 7.79 1.57 -3.23
C ARG A 148 7.89 0.06 -3.46
N LEU A 149 8.49 -0.35 -4.56
CA LEU A 149 8.71 -1.77 -4.90
C LEU A 149 10.15 -2.17 -4.61
N ALA A 150 10.34 -3.12 -3.69
CA ALA A 150 11.64 -3.75 -3.47
C ALA A 150 11.80 -4.96 -4.40
N THR A 151 12.88 -5.00 -5.18
CA THR A 151 13.17 -6.10 -6.13
C THR A 151 14.67 -6.31 -6.33
N GLY A 152 15.06 -7.54 -6.62
CA GLY A 152 16.40 -7.88 -7.10
C GLY A 152 16.63 -7.63 -8.60
N ASN A 153 15.57 -7.31 -9.35
CA ASN A 153 15.67 -7.06 -10.80
C ASN A 153 15.04 -5.71 -11.22
N PRO A 154 15.62 -4.55 -10.86
CA PRO A 154 15.02 -3.24 -11.14
C PRO A 154 14.73 -2.98 -12.62
N LYS A 155 15.50 -3.61 -13.52
CA LYS A 155 15.33 -3.50 -14.98
C LYS A 155 13.99 -4.07 -15.46
N ASP A 156 13.32 -4.93 -14.70
CA ASP A 156 12.05 -5.55 -15.08
C ASP A 156 10.86 -4.59 -14.83
N PHE A 157 11.10 -3.51 -14.08
CA PHE A 157 10.08 -2.55 -13.64
C PHE A 157 10.28 -1.12 -14.21
N PRO A 158 10.24 -0.92 -15.54
CA PRO A 158 10.45 0.40 -16.16
C PRO A 158 9.26 1.36 -16.11
N MET A 159 8.28 1.07 -15.25
CA MET A 159 7.01 1.79 -15.20
C MET A 159 7.22 3.20 -14.67
N LYS A 160 6.83 4.22 -15.46
CA LYS A 160 6.83 5.60 -14.97
C LYS A 160 5.85 5.73 -13.80
N GLY A 161 6.29 6.40 -12.73
CA GLY A 161 5.50 6.61 -11.51
C GLY A 161 5.64 5.50 -10.47
N LEU A 162 6.38 4.44 -10.76
CA LEU A 162 6.77 3.43 -9.78
C LEU A 162 8.11 3.82 -9.14
N VAL A 163 8.16 3.84 -7.81
CA VAL A 163 9.41 3.98 -7.07
C VAL A 163 9.99 2.60 -6.85
N VAL A 164 11.17 2.32 -7.40
CA VAL A 164 11.83 1.02 -7.31
C VAL A 164 13.04 1.13 -6.39
N GLU A 165 13.15 0.18 -5.47
CA GLU A 165 14.29 0.00 -4.59
C GLU A 165 14.99 -1.31 -4.95
N HIS A 166 16.30 -1.22 -5.19
CA HIS A 166 17.10 -2.39 -5.54
C HIS A 166 17.56 -3.11 -4.28
N TRP A 167 17.10 -4.35 -4.12
CA TRP A 167 17.57 -5.29 -3.10
C TRP A 167 18.35 -6.39 -3.82
N PRO A 168 19.70 -6.33 -3.89
CA PRO A 168 20.51 -7.27 -4.63
C PRO A 168 20.15 -8.73 -4.32
N ALA A 169 19.86 -9.50 -5.36
CA ALA A 169 19.47 -10.89 -5.23
C ALA A 169 20.63 -11.75 -4.69
N GLY A 170 20.33 -12.65 -3.76
CA GLY A 170 21.27 -13.58 -3.17
C GLY A 170 22.09 -13.03 -2.00
N GLU A 171 21.89 -11.76 -1.60
CA GLU A 171 22.52 -11.14 -0.42
C GLU A 171 21.70 -11.31 0.86
#